data_AF-A0A0N4ZJ47-F1
#
_entry.id   AF-A0A0N4ZJ47-F1
#
_cell.length_a   1.000
_cell.length_b   1.000
_cell.length_c   1.000
_cell.angle_alpha   90.00
_cell.angle_beta   90.00
_cell.angle_gamma   90.00
#
_symmetry.space_group_name_H-M   'P 1'
#
loop_
_entity.id
_entity.type
_entity.pdbx_description
1 polymer ?
#
loop_
_entity_poly.entity_id
_entity_poly.type
_entity_poly.pdbx_seq_one_letter_code
_entity_poly.pdbx_strand_id
1 'polypeptide(L)'
;MNSAQFFVVIPLTYAGMDSLTDYSSSSFYKIFMELDSIGYNCSIFLTLLLTVDRLIKVFQDNHNDIERRRVYIFTLISWIYGITIMVLNNIFGVIKSYDRKSFCFVVDTVNPLPNTESFLIYTQTLSRLTPVIMLLAYIACFVKLKFSKLSSSIDGNNKDMIRTKISSSTMVERILVGTLYLILNITSVAINISAIITFVQKNEYFKDKPFFIYNHNLIIANFLMSIAQIFAIIPLTYANLTQLVEYENSIFYVIFMECDTLGYNCSIFLILSFTLDRLITFVGCKSIQVYEKTRIIIMVIISWIYGLFMLISTLFYGIYKRYDRSNYTLIVVTTRITSFSRGLVEYEEMASKVLPVFLFISCIICFIKARMMNKFNSRVLSTKWKFEKRILFQGIAFVMFYEVEALLFYQRQLALHLFGEKNIRFYFIVTNCAVICFTCFNSITLYIFNEVSRNHLFKFLENRNVSTVISIVTIPH
;
A
#
# COMPACT_ATOMS: atom_id res chain seq x y z
N MET A 1 -23.80 5.65 5.25
CA MET A 1 -23.05 4.45 4.82
C MET A 1 -23.39 3.20 5.64
N ASN A 2 -23.37 3.21 6.98
CA ASN A 2 -23.69 1.98 7.73
C ASN A 2 -25.14 1.50 7.55
N SER A 3 -26.09 2.40 7.34
CA SER A 3 -27.52 2.07 7.24
C SER A 3 -27.87 1.17 6.04
N ALA A 4 -27.45 1.48 4.82
CA ALA A 4 -27.72 0.59 3.67
C ALA A 4 -27.00 -0.76 3.79
N GLN A 5 -25.81 -0.81 4.39
CA GLN A 5 -25.16 -2.09 4.66
C GLN A 5 -26.00 -2.96 5.60
N PHE A 6 -26.53 -2.39 6.69
CA PHE A 6 -27.34 -3.13 7.65
C PHE A 6 -28.75 -3.48 7.16
N PHE A 7 -29.40 -2.56 6.45
CA PHE A 7 -30.82 -2.70 6.10
C PHE A 7 -31.06 -3.19 4.67
N VAL A 8 -30.05 -3.13 3.79
CA VAL A 8 -30.19 -3.59 2.40
C VAL A 8 -29.28 -4.77 2.11
N VAL A 9 -27.97 -4.58 2.29
CA VAL A 9 -26.97 -5.60 1.90
C VAL A 9 -27.09 -6.86 2.72
N ILE A 10 -27.15 -6.76 4.06
CA ILE A 10 -27.24 -7.92 4.95
C ILE A 10 -28.53 -8.73 4.69
N PRO A 11 -29.74 -8.14 4.72
CA PRO A 11 -30.97 -8.90 4.47
C PRO A 11 -30.99 -9.59 3.11
N LEU A 12 -30.59 -8.88 2.04
CA LEU A 12 -30.57 -9.44 0.68
C LEU A 12 -29.50 -10.52 0.51
N THR A 13 -28.40 -10.45 1.25
CA THR A 13 -27.34 -11.46 1.18
C THR A 13 -27.75 -12.75 1.90
N TYR A 14 -28.42 -12.65 3.04
CA TYR A 14 -28.70 -13.80 3.92
C TYR A 14 -30.08 -14.46 3.71
N ALA A 15 -31.09 -13.73 3.25
CA ALA A 15 -32.39 -14.33 2.96
C ALA A 15 -32.35 -15.20 1.70
N GLY A 16 -33.10 -16.30 1.62
CA GLY A 16 -33.18 -17.11 0.39
C GLY A 16 -33.60 -16.27 -0.83
N MET A 17 -33.25 -16.68 -2.05
CA MET A 17 -33.64 -15.91 -3.26
C MET A 17 -35.17 -15.76 -3.39
N ASP A 18 -35.91 -16.74 -2.90
CA ASP A 18 -37.37 -16.79 -3.02
C ASP A 18 -38.09 -16.00 -1.90
N SER A 19 -37.39 -15.63 -0.81
CA SER A 19 -38.06 -15.07 0.37
C SER A 19 -38.14 -13.54 0.42
N LEU A 20 -37.49 -12.82 -0.51
CA LEU A 20 -37.42 -11.36 -0.52
C LEU A 20 -37.60 -10.76 -1.93
N THR A 21 -38.35 -11.43 -2.81
CA THR A 21 -38.58 -10.93 -4.19
C THR A 21 -39.20 -9.53 -4.21
N ASP A 22 -40.05 -9.21 -3.23
CA ASP A 22 -40.73 -7.91 -3.12
C ASP A 22 -39.95 -6.89 -2.28
N TYR A 23 -38.79 -7.27 -1.72
CA TYR A 23 -38.06 -6.37 -0.83
C TYR A 23 -37.45 -5.19 -1.57
N SER A 24 -36.92 -5.42 -2.78
CA SER A 24 -36.34 -4.38 -3.63
C SER A 24 -37.37 -3.36 -4.11
N SER A 25 -38.64 -3.74 -4.20
CA SER A 25 -39.73 -2.83 -4.58
C SER A 25 -40.27 -2.03 -3.39
N SER A 26 -39.99 -2.47 -2.16
CA SER A 26 -40.47 -1.82 -0.93
C SER A 26 -39.98 -0.37 -0.78
N SER A 27 -40.84 0.51 -0.27
CA SER A 27 -40.47 1.90 0.04
C SER A 27 -39.33 1.99 1.06
N PHE A 28 -39.25 1.02 1.97
CA PHE A 28 -38.18 0.94 2.97
C PHE A 28 -36.81 0.76 2.28
N TYR A 29 -36.68 -0.21 1.38
CA TYR A 29 -35.46 -0.42 0.59
C TYR A 29 -35.06 0.85 -0.17
N LYS A 30 -36.02 1.46 -0.89
CA LYS A 30 -35.77 2.68 -1.68
C LYS A 30 -35.25 3.82 -0.81
N ILE A 31 -35.86 4.07 0.34
CA ILE A 31 -35.42 5.11 1.29
C ILE A 31 -33.98 4.88 1.74
N PHE A 32 -33.61 3.65 2.11
CA PHE A 32 -32.23 3.38 2.56
C PHE A 32 -31.19 3.47 1.46
N MET A 33 -31.55 3.09 0.23
CA MET A 33 -30.69 3.25 -0.93
C MET A 33 -30.47 4.73 -1.28
N GLU A 34 -31.52 5.55 -1.21
CA GLU A 34 -31.41 7.00 -1.41
C GLU A 34 -30.58 7.67 -0.31
N LEU A 35 -30.82 7.33 0.97
CA LEU A 35 -30.03 7.85 2.09
C LEU A 35 -28.54 7.50 1.98
N ASP A 36 -28.21 6.32 1.44
CA ASP A 36 -26.82 5.95 1.19
C ASP A 36 -26.20 6.77 0.05
N SER A 37 -26.94 6.98 -1.05
CA SER A 37 -26.54 7.86 -2.14
C SER A 37 -26.31 9.30 -1.68
N ILE A 38 -27.20 9.85 -0.86
CA ILE A 38 -27.03 11.18 -0.24
C ILE A 38 -25.76 11.18 0.61
N GLY A 39 -25.63 10.23 1.55
CA GLY A 39 -24.49 10.18 2.46
C GLY A 39 -23.15 10.07 1.74
N TYR A 40 -23.08 9.29 0.67
CA TYR A 40 -21.90 9.16 -0.18
C TYR A 40 -21.57 10.49 -0.89
N ASN A 41 -22.54 11.10 -1.57
CA ASN A 41 -22.34 12.36 -2.29
C ASN A 41 -21.98 13.52 -1.35
N CYS A 42 -22.66 13.64 -0.20
CA CYS A 42 -22.34 14.63 0.83
C CYS A 42 -20.91 14.44 1.35
N SER A 43 -20.51 13.21 1.66
CA SER A 43 -19.18 12.90 2.20
C SER A 43 -18.06 13.27 1.22
N ILE A 44 -18.21 12.87 -0.05
CA ILE A 44 -17.22 13.19 -1.09
C ILE A 44 -17.15 14.71 -1.31
N PHE A 45 -18.29 15.37 -1.44
CA PHE A 45 -18.32 16.80 -1.71
C PHE A 45 -17.79 17.62 -0.52
N LEU A 46 -18.12 17.23 0.71
CA LEU A 46 -17.55 17.84 1.92
C LEU A 46 -16.04 17.68 1.96
N THR A 47 -15.52 16.50 1.63
CA THR A 47 -14.07 16.24 1.60
C THR A 47 -13.38 17.10 0.53
N LEU A 48 -14.01 17.29 -0.63
CA LEU A 48 -13.54 18.20 -1.66
C LEU A 48 -13.50 19.65 -1.14
N LEU A 49 -14.59 20.15 -0.55
CA LEU A 49 -14.66 21.52 -0.01
C LEU A 49 -13.61 21.76 1.08
N LEU A 50 -13.41 20.81 1.99
CA LEU A 50 -12.37 20.89 3.02
C LEU A 50 -10.96 20.87 2.42
N THR A 51 -10.77 20.16 1.31
CA THR A 51 -9.48 20.15 0.60
C THR A 51 -9.23 21.50 -0.07
N VAL A 52 -10.26 22.10 -0.69
CA VAL A 52 -10.20 23.45 -1.25
C VAL A 52 -9.94 24.50 -0.14
N ASP A 53 -10.57 24.38 1.03
CA ASP A 53 -10.31 25.28 2.17
C ASP A 53 -8.85 25.22 2.63
N ARG A 54 -8.28 24.01 2.73
CA ARG A 54 -6.85 23.82 3.04
C ARG A 54 -5.96 24.45 1.98
N LEU A 55 -6.32 24.30 0.70
CA LEU A 55 -5.61 24.96 -0.40
C LEU A 55 -5.66 26.48 -0.22
N ILE A 56 -6.84 27.07 -0.02
CA ILE A 56 -7.00 28.51 0.21
C ILE A 56 -6.15 28.97 1.40
N LYS A 57 -6.15 28.24 2.51
CA LYS A 57 -5.33 28.55 3.70
C LYS A 57 -3.83 28.50 3.43
N VAL A 58 -3.36 27.49 2.69
CA VAL A 58 -1.95 27.42 2.29
C VAL A 58 -1.60 28.58 1.35
N PHE A 59 -2.56 29.06 0.56
CA PHE A 59 -2.35 30.14 -0.39
C PHE A 59 -2.52 31.56 0.19
N GLN A 60 -3.28 31.75 1.27
CA GLN A 60 -3.49 33.04 1.94
C GLN A 60 -2.65 33.17 3.21
N ASP A 61 -1.82 34.20 3.30
CA ASP A 61 -0.90 34.41 4.45
C ASP A 61 -1.60 34.95 5.72
N ASN A 62 -2.92 35.18 5.68
CA ASN A 62 -3.66 35.82 6.77
C ASN A 62 -4.55 34.80 7.52
N HIS A 63 -4.11 34.39 8.70
CA HIS A 63 -4.81 33.43 9.57
C HIS A 63 -5.88 34.13 10.41
N ASN A 64 -7.04 34.42 9.81
CA ASN A 64 -8.20 34.88 10.58
C ASN A 64 -9.02 33.69 11.13
N ASP A 65 -9.52 33.84 12.37
CA ASP A 65 -10.28 32.88 13.20
C ASP A 65 -11.64 32.38 12.63
N ILE A 66 -11.92 32.59 11.34
CA ILE A 66 -13.19 32.21 10.68
C ILE A 66 -13.22 30.71 10.32
N GLU A 67 -12.41 29.87 10.98
CA GLU A 67 -12.31 28.45 10.62
C GLU A 67 -13.56 27.66 10.97
N ARG A 68 -14.12 27.85 12.17
CA ARG A 68 -15.30 27.08 12.62
C ARG A 68 -16.53 27.38 11.76
N ARG A 69 -16.80 28.65 11.45
CA ARG A 69 -17.96 29.06 10.64
C ARG A 69 -17.90 28.47 9.22
N ARG A 70 -16.72 28.44 8.59
CA ARG A 70 -16.53 27.86 7.25
C ARG A 70 -16.83 26.36 7.21
N VAL A 71 -16.38 25.60 8.20
CA VAL A 71 -16.66 24.15 8.26
C VAL A 71 -18.17 23.89 8.35
N TYR A 72 -18.92 24.66 9.14
CA TYR A 72 -20.38 24.54 9.19
C TYR A 72 -21.04 24.92 7.86
N ILE A 73 -20.57 25.98 7.19
CA ILE A 73 -21.07 26.37 5.86
C ILE A 73 -20.78 25.28 4.82
N PHE A 74 -19.58 24.72 4.77
CA PHE A 74 -19.26 23.63 3.85
C PHE A 74 -20.06 22.35 4.13
N THR A 75 -20.30 22.06 5.41
CA THR A 75 -21.17 20.95 5.81
C THR A 75 -22.58 21.19 5.27
N LEU A 76 -23.14 22.39 5.46
CA LEU A 76 -24.47 22.74 4.94
C LEU A 76 -24.53 22.67 3.41
N ILE A 77 -23.55 23.24 2.69
CA ILE A 77 -23.47 23.19 1.23
C ILE A 77 -23.40 21.73 0.74
N SER A 78 -22.62 20.87 1.42
CA SER A 78 -22.51 19.46 1.04
C SER A 78 -23.83 18.70 1.19
N TRP A 79 -24.63 19.03 2.21
CA TRP A 79 -25.97 18.50 2.39
C TRP A 79 -26.94 18.97 1.31
N ILE A 80 -26.93 20.26 0.98
CA ILE A 80 -27.74 20.81 -0.11
C ILE A 80 -27.40 20.08 -1.42
N TYR A 81 -26.10 19.93 -1.72
CA TYR A 81 -25.63 19.20 -2.90
C TYR A 81 -26.12 17.75 -2.93
N GLY A 82 -25.97 16.99 -1.84
CA GLY A 82 -26.43 15.60 -1.78
C GLY A 82 -27.94 15.45 -1.95
N ILE A 83 -28.73 16.36 -1.37
CA ILE A 83 -30.19 16.41 -1.55
C ILE A 83 -30.55 16.77 -3.00
N THR A 84 -29.87 17.74 -3.61
CA THR A 84 -30.08 18.09 -5.02
C THR A 84 -29.81 16.90 -5.93
N ILE A 85 -28.70 16.16 -5.74
CA ILE A 85 -28.41 14.95 -6.52
C ILE A 85 -29.49 13.89 -6.32
N MET A 86 -30.00 13.69 -5.10
CA MET A 86 -31.12 12.77 -4.85
C MET A 86 -32.38 13.19 -5.62
N VAL A 87 -32.74 14.48 -5.60
CA VAL A 87 -33.90 14.99 -6.33
C VAL A 87 -33.71 14.78 -7.84
N LEU A 88 -32.52 15.09 -8.37
CA LEU A 88 -32.21 14.88 -9.78
C LEU A 88 -32.21 13.40 -10.17
N ASN A 89 -31.69 12.50 -9.34
CA ASN A 89 -31.77 11.06 -9.55
C ASN A 89 -33.23 10.61 -9.71
N ASN A 90 -34.12 11.06 -8.82
CA ASN A 90 -35.55 10.76 -8.92
C ASN A 90 -36.20 11.34 -10.18
N ILE A 91 -35.84 12.56 -10.59
CA ILE A 91 -36.36 13.19 -11.82
C ILE A 91 -35.91 12.42 -13.06
N PHE A 92 -34.62 12.05 -13.15
CA PHE A 92 -34.06 11.32 -14.29
C PHE A 92 -34.31 9.80 -14.23
N GLY A 93 -35.04 9.32 -13.21
CA GLY A 93 -35.31 7.89 -13.05
C GLY A 93 -34.07 7.05 -12.77
N VAL A 94 -33.00 7.64 -12.22
CA VAL A 94 -31.76 6.94 -11.87
C VAL A 94 -31.91 6.33 -10.49
N ILE A 95 -31.94 5.00 -10.42
CA ILE A 95 -32.16 4.25 -9.18
C ILE A 95 -30.91 3.43 -8.87
N LYS A 96 -30.37 3.61 -7.66
CA LYS A 96 -29.30 2.74 -7.15
C LYS A 96 -29.92 1.47 -6.60
N SER A 97 -29.50 0.31 -7.11
CA SER A 97 -29.93 -0.99 -6.63
C SER A 97 -28.72 -1.84 -6.20
N TYR A 98 -28.96 -2.86 -5.37
CA TYR A 98 -27.92 -3.80 -4.96
C TYR A 98 -28.07 -5.09 -5.76
N ASP A 99 -27.11 -5.35 -6.65
CA ASP A 99 -27.07 -6.61 -7.39
C ASP A 99 -26.50 -7.71 -6.48
N ARG A 100 -27.41 -8.58 -6.04
CA ARG A 100 -27.10 -9.72 -5.18
C ARG A 100 -26.15 -10.71 -5.85
N LYS A 101 -26.17 -10.86 -7.18
CA LYS A 101 -25.34 -11.86 -7.88
C LYS A 101 -23.88 -11.44 -7.92
N SER A 102 -23.62 -10.16 -8.19
CA SER A 102 -22.27 -9.59 -8.26
C SER A 102 -21.79 -8.99 -6.94
N PHE A 103 -22.66 -8.93 -5.92
CA PHE A 103 -22.38 -8.31 -4.62
C PHE A 103 -21.94 -6.85 -4.75
N CYS A 104 -22.50 -6.11 -5.70
CA CYS A 104 -22.16 -4.72 -5.93
C CYS A 104 -23.41 -3.85 -6.06
N PHE A 105 -23.24 -2.54 -5.89
CA PHE A 105 -24.30 -1.60 -6.20
C PHE A 105 -24.29 -1.30 -7.69
N VAL A 106 -25.42 -1.52 -8.35
CA VAL A 106 -25.64 -1.15 -9.75
C VAL A 106 -26.55 0.08 -9.80
N VAL A 107 -26.44 0.83 -10.88
CA VAL A 107 -27.26 2.02 -11.12
C VAL A 107 -28.11 1.72 -12.33
N ASP A 108 -29.40 1.59 -12.10
CA ASP A 108 -30.40 1.29 -13.11
C ASP A 108 -31.17 2.56 -13.47
N THR A 109 -31.73 2.59 -14.68
CA THR A 109 -32.60 3.69 -15.12
C THR A 109 -34.03 3.17 -15.32
N VAL A 110 -34.99 3.75 -14.62
CA VAL A 110 -36.41 3.43 -14.73
C VAL A 110 -37.14 4.63 -15.32
N ASN A 111 -37.76 4.45 -16.48
CA ASN A 111 -38.42 5.53 -17.25
C ASN A 111 -37.48 6.71 -17.55
N PRO A 112 -36.34 6.48 -18.24
CA PRO A 112 -35.35 7.51 -18.48
C PRO A 112 -35.96 8.69 -19.26
N LEU A 113 -35.84 9.90 -18.72
CA LEU A 113 -36.13 11.13 -19.45
C LEU A 113 -35.05 11.41 -20.51
N PRO A 114 -35.33 12.25 -21.52
CA PRO A 114 -34.29 12.81 -22.38
C PRO A 114 -33.19 13.43 -21.51
N ASN A 115 -31.92 13.12 -21.80
CA ASN A 115 -30.71 13.50 -21.04
C ASN A 115 -30.37 12.67 -19.79
N THR A 116 -31.10 11.60 -19.47
CA THR A 116 -30.74 10.71 -18.34
C THR A 116 -29.32 10.16 -18.47
N GLU A 117 -28.94 9.73 -19.68
CA GLU A 117 -27.58 9.24 -19.95
C GLU A 117 -26.52 10.33 -19.73
N SER A 118 -26.76 11.55 -20.22
CA SER A 118 -25.86 12.69 -20.00
C SER A 118 -25.70 13.03 -18.52
N PHE A 119 -26.79 12.97 -17.75
CA PHE A 119 -26.76 13.16 -16.30
C PHE A 119 -25.98 12.04 -15.59
N LEU A 120 -26.14 10.79 -16.00
CA LEU A 120 -25.38 9.66 -15.46
C LEU A 120 -23.88 9.79 -15.77
N ILE A 121 -23.53 10.15 -17.02
CA ILE A 121 -22.13 10.43 -17.41
C ILE A 121 -21.57 11.57 -16.58
N TYR A 122 -22.32 12.65 -16.38
CA TYR A 122 -21.91 13.78 -15.56
C TYR A 122 -21.61 13.36 -14.11
N THR A 123 -22.52 12.66 -13.45
CA THR A 123 -22.35 12.23 -12.04
C THR A 123 -21.20 11.22 -11.90
N GLN A 124 -21.04 10.29 -12.83
CA GLN A 124 -19.91 9.35 -12.85
C GLN A 124 -18.58 10.08 -13.12
N THR A 125 -18.57 11.04 -14.03
CA THR A 125 -17.37 11.85 -14.32
C THR A 125 -16.98 12.67 -13.11
N LEU A 126 -17.93 13.32 -12.46
CA LEU A 126 -17.69 14.14 -11.26
C LEU A 126 -17.18 13.29 -10.10
N SER A 127 -17.75 12.10 -9.86
CA SER A 127 -17.28 11.19 -8.79
C SER A 127 -15.87 10.65 -9.05
N ARG A 128 -15.49 10.42 -10.31
CA ARG A 128 -14.12 10.01 -10.70
C ARG A 128 -13.13 11.17 -10.66
N LEU A 129 -13.55 12.37 -11.06
CA LEU A 129 -12.70 13.56 -11.12
C LEU A 129 -12.44 14.14 -9.74
N THR A 130 -13.38 14.03 -8.80
CA THR A 130 -13.27 14.62 -7.46
C THR A 130 -12.02 14.14 -6.69
N PRO A 131 -11.71 12.83 -6.58
CA PRO A 131 -10.48 12.36 -5.95
C PRO A 131 -9.20 12.88 -6.64
N VAL A 132 -9.23 13.04 -7.96
CA VAL A 132 -8.09 13.57 -8.72
C VAL A 132 -7.88 15.05 -8.39
N ILE A 133 -8.95 15.86 -8.36
CA ILE A 133 -8.89 17.28 -7.95
C ILE A 133 -8.35 17.39 -6.52
N MET A 134 -8.84 16.56 -5.60
CA MET A 134 -8.35 16.54 -4.22
C MET A 134 -6.85 16.22 -4.16
N LEU A 135 -6.40 15.20 -4.90
CA LEU A 135 -4.98 14.82 -4.94
C LEU A 135 -4.11 15.95 -5.50
N LEU A 136 -4.52 16.58 -6.61
CA LEU A 136 -3.81 17.71 -7.20
C LEU A 136 -3.74 18.91 -6.25
N ALA A 137 -4.82 19.19 -5.51
CA ALA A 137 -4.83 20.23 -4.49
C ALA A 137 -3.86 19.91 -3.34
N TYR A 138 -3.77 18.65 -2.88
CA TYR A 138 -2.77 18.25 -1.89
C TYR A 138 -1.34 18.37 -2.39
N ILE A 139 -1.08 17.99 -3.65
CA ILE A 139 0.22 18.19 -4.30
C ILE A 139 0.55 19.68 -4.36
N ALA A 140 -0.39 20.53 -4.75
CA ALA A 140 -0.20 21.98 -4.80
C ALA A 140 0.11 22.57 -3.41
N CYS A 141 -0.62 22.14 -2.37
CA CYS A 141 -0.31 22.51 -0.98
C CYS A 141 1.11 22.09 -0.59
N PHE A 142 1.49 20.85 -0.87
CA PHE A 142 2.81 20.32 -0.55
C PHE A 142 3.92 21.09 -1.28
N VAL A 143 3.73 21.36 -2.56
CA VAL A 143 4.65 22.16 -3.38
C VAL A 143 4.78 23.56 -2.80
N LYS A 144 3.69 24.27 -2.52
CA LYS A 144 3.75 25.62 -1.92
C LYS A 144 4.46 25.61 -0.57
N LEU A 145 4.18 24.65 0.31
CA LEU A 145 4.85 24.53 1.62
C LEU A 145 6.36 24.24 1.50
N LYS A 146 6.78 23.52 0.46
CA LYS A 146 8.20 23.24 0.19
C LYS A 146 8.89 24.44 -0.45
N PHE A 147 8.22 25.13 -1.38
CA PHE A 147 8.75 26.32 -2.04
C PHE A 147 8.74 27.55 -1.15
N SER A 148 7.81 27.73 -0.21
CA SER A 148 7.89 28.84 0.75
C SER A 148 9.13 28.74 1.62
N LYS A 149 9.57 27.51 1.97
CA LYS A 149 10.85 27.25 2.65
C LYS A 149 12.08 27.45 1.77
N LEU A 150 11.95 27.32 0.46
CA LEU A 150 13.05 27.48 -0.50
C LEU A 150 13.18 28.92 -0.99
N SER A 151 12.05 29.63 -1.10
CA SER A 151 11.95 31.02 -1.56
C SER A 151 12.52 32.02 -0.54
N SER A 152 12.65 31.63 0.73
CA SER A 152 13.42 32.43 1.71
C SER A 152 14.94 32.35 1.51
N SER A 153 15.42 31.51 0.58
CA SER A 153 16.85 31.25 0.36
C SER A 153 17.34 31.74 -1.01
N ILE A 154 16.44 32.16 -1.91
CA ILE A 154 16.78 32.43 -3.31
C ILE A 154 16.08 33.71 -3.76
N ASP A 155 16.66 34.85 -3.38
CA ASP A 155 16.48 36.11 -4.09
C ASP A 155 17.69 36.32 -5.00
N GLY A 156 17.47 36.36 -6.32
CA GLY A 156 18.53 36.64 -7.30
C GLY A 156 18.35 36.04 -8.69
N ASN A 157 17.40 36.60 -9.46
CA ASN A 157 17.34 36.72 -10.93
C ASN A 157 18.09 35.71 -11.85
N ASN A 158 17.34 35.02 -12.72
CA ASN A 158 17.34 35.36 -14.17
C ASN A 158 16.39 34.49 -15.00
N LYS A 159 15.70 35.13 -15.96
CA LYS A 159 14.54 34.60 -16.70
C LYS A 159 14.82 34.18 -18.15
N ASP A 160 16.08 34.16 -18.60
CA ASP A 160 16.45 33.71 -19.96
C ASP A 160 16.76 32.20 -20.05
N MET A 161 16.58 31.48 -18.93
CA MET A 161 16.83 30.05 -18.74
C MET A 161 15.65 29.16 -19.18
N ILE A 162 15.22 29.26 -20.44
CA ILE A 162 14.06 28.47 -20.93
C ILE A 162 14.40 27.47 -22.05
N ARG A 163 15.50 27.64 -22.80
CA ARG A 163 15.95 26.61 -23.78
C ARG A 163 17.00 25.63 -23.26
N THR A 164 17.80 25.98 -22.25
CA THR A 164 18.63 25.06 -21.44
C THR A 164 17.83 24.30 -20.37
N LYS A 165 16.55 24.65 -20.18
CA LYS A 165 15.68 24.18 -19.09
C LYS A 165 15.25 22.71 -19.21
N ILE A 166 15.30 22.15 -20.41
CA ILE A 166 14.90 20.75 -20.64
C ILE A 166 16.01 19.79 -20.18
N SER A 167 17.29 20.19 -20.30
CA SER A 167 18.42 19.44 -19.73
C SER A 167 18.59 19.67 -18.23
N SER A 168 18.22 20.84 -17.69
CA SER A 168 18.31 21.09 -16.24
C SER A 168 17.11 20.53 -15.46
N SER A 169 15.93 20.45 -16.10
CA SER A 169 14.73 19.82 -15.52
C SER A 169 14.97 18.36 -15.14
N THR A 170 15.69 17.61 -15.98
CA THR A 170 15.96 16.18 -15.72
C THR A 170 16.97 16.00 -14.58
N MET A 171 17.94 16.91 -14.44
CA MET A 171 18.89 16.88 -13.33
C MET A 171 18.23 17.17 -11.99
N VAL A 172 17.40 18.22 -11.90
CA VAL A 172 16.67 18.55 -10.66
C VAL A 172 15.72 17.42 -10.28
N GLU A 173 15.01 16.85 -11.24
CA GLU A 173 14.14 15.70 -11.03
C GLU A 173 14.91 14.50 -10.47
N ARG A 174 16.04 14.14 -11.07
CA ARG A 174 16.91 13.06 -10.59
C ARG A 174 17.41 13.28 -9.17
N ILE A 175 17.85 14.49 -8.85
CA ILE A 175 18.29 14.83 -7.49
C ILE A 175 17.14 14.67 -6.51
N LEU A 176 15.94 15.16 -6.85
CA LEU A 176 14.76 15.06 -5.99
C LEU A 176 14.33 13.60 -5.78
N VAL A 177 14.27 12.81 -6.84
CA VAL A 177 13.89 11.39 -6.79
C VAL A 177 14.94 10.57 -6.05
N GLY A 178 16.23 10.78 -6.34
CA GLY A 178 17.34 10.13 -5.65
C GLY A 178 17.35 10.46 -4.16
N THR A 179 17.08 11.72 -3.80
CA THR A 179 16.99 12.15 -2.39
C THR A 179 15.80 11.50 -1.69
N LEU A 180 14.65 11.42 -2.38
CA LEU A 180 13.46 10.75 -1.86
C LEU A 180 13.72 9.27 -1.60
N TYR A 181 14.29 8.54 -2.57
CA TYR A 181 14.65 7.14 -2.40
C TYR A 181 15.66 6.95 -1.28
N LEU A 182 16.68 7.82 -1.18
CA LEU A 182 17.68 7.74 -0.12
C LEU A 182 17.06 7.91 1.27
N ILE A 183 16.22 8.92 1.47
CA ILE A 183 15.55 9.16 2.77
C ILE A 183 14.67 7.97 3.15
N LEU A 184 13.85 7.49 2.21
CA LEU A 184 12.96 6.35 2.43
C LEU A 184 13.78 5.08 2.75
N ASN A 185 14.88 4.85 2.03
CA ASN A 185 15.69 3.65 2.21
C ASN A 185 16.50 3.69 3.52
N ILE A 186 17.10 4.82 3.88
CA ILE A 186 17.76 5.00 5.19
C ILE A 186 16.77 4.73 6.33
N THR A 187 15.56 5.28 6.22
CA THR A 187 14.49 5.04 7.20
C THR A 187 14.14 3.57 7.25
N SER A 188 14.02 2.91 6.08
CA SER A 188 13.71 1.49 5.99
C SER A 188 14.77 0.62 6.67
N VAL A 189 16.04 0.84 6.33
CA VAL A 189 17.18 0.13 6.91
C VAL A 189 17.29 0.38 8.41
N ALA A 190 17.09 1.61 8.88
CA ALA A 190 17.11 1.92 10.30
C ALA A 190 16.03 1.14 11.09
N ILE A 191 14.81 1.06 10.55
CA ILE A 191 13.72 0.29 11.17
C ILE A 191 14.03 -1.21 11.16
N ASN A 192 14.57 -1.74 10.07
CA ASN A 192 14.97 -3.15 9.97
C ASN A 192 16.11 -3.52 10.93
N ILE A 193 17.14 -2.68 11.02
CA ILE A 193 18.24 -2.86 11.99
C ILE A 193 17.70 -2.80 13.42
N SER A 194 16.83 -1.85 13.72
CA SER A 194 16.16 -1.76 15.03
C SER A 194 15.41 -3.06 15.36
N ALA A 195 14.70 -3.64 14.40
CA ALA A 195 13.98 -4.89 14.60
C ALA A 195 14.95 -6.07 14.83
N ILE A 196 16.07 -6.15 14.11
CA ILE A 196 17.13 -7.14 14.35
C ILE A 196 17.71 -7.00 15.76
N ILE A 197 18.06 -5.78 16.19
CA ILE A 197 18.55 -5.50 17.54
C ILE A 197 17.51 -5.94 18.58
N THR A 198 16.22 -5.69 18.32
CA THR A 198 15.12 -6.13 19.18
C THR A 198 15.09 -7.64 19.30
N PHE A 199 15.24 -8.38 18.21
CA PHE A 199 15.33 -9.85 18.21
C PHE A 199 16.51 -10.36 19.05
N VAL A 200 17.69 -9.78 18.86
CA VAL A 200 18.90 -10.17 19.60
C VAL A 200 18.75 -9.90 21.10
N GLN A 201 18.30 -8.70 21.48
CA GLN A 201 18.20 -8.29 22.88
C GLN A 201 17.01 -8.92 23.63
N LYS A 202 15.97 -9.37 22.92
CA LYS A 202 14.81 -10.08 23.48
C LYS A 202 14.74 -11.53 23.04
N ASN A 203 15.90 -12.15 22.76
CA ASN A 203 16.01 -13.50 22.25
C ASN A 203 15.27 -14.53 23.14
N GLU A 204 15.36 -14.41 24.47
CA GLU A 204 14.65 -15.29 25.40
C GLU A 204 13.14 -15.33 25.13
N TYR A 205 12.52 -14.16 24.91
CA TYR A 205 11.09 -14.08 24.61
C TYR A 205 10.74 -14.63 23.22
N PHE A 206 11.60 -14.39 22.23
CA PHE A 206 11.33 -14.79 20.83
C PHE A 206 11.62 -16.27 20.55
N LYS A 207 12.60 -16.86 21.24
CA LYS A 207 13.01 -18.27 21.09
C LYS A 207 11.87 -19.24 21.40
N ASP A 208 10.98 -18.87 22.32
CA ASP A 208 9.83 -19.66 22.75
C ASP A 208 8.62 -19.54 21.83
N LYS A 209 8.68 -18.66 20.82
CA LYS A 209 7.55 -18.32 19.96
C LYS A 209 7.92 -18.55 18.49
N PRO A 210 7.74 -19.79 17.98
CA PRO A 210 8.20 -20.20 16.65
C PRO A 210 7.77 -19.30 15.50
N PHE A 211 6.58 -18.68 15.58
CA PHE A 211 6.08 -17.73 14.59
C PHE A 211 7.08 -16.60 14.26
N PHE A 212 7.87 -16.13 15.24
CA PHE A 212 8.81 -15.05 14.99
C PHE A 212 10.00 -15.43 14.10
N ILE A 213 10.21 -16.72 13.83
CA ILE A 213 11.18 -17.17 12.84
C ILE A 213 10.83 -16.62 11.44
N TYR A 214 9.54 -16.56 11.07
CA TYR A 214 9.11 -15.93 9.82
C TYR A 214 9.48 -14.45 9.78
N ASN A 215 9.17 -13.71 10.85
CA ASN A 215 9.46 -12.27 10.93
C ASN A 215 10.96 -12.00 10.78
N HIS A 216 11.79 -12.76 11.49
CA HIS A 216 13.24 -12.61 11.40
C HIS A 216 13.75 -12.83 9.96
N ASN A 217 13.28 -13.89 9.28
CA ASN A 217 13.69 -14.17 7.91
C ASN A 217 13.13 -13.16 6.90
N LEU A 218 11.90 -12.65 7.11
CA LEU A 218 11.32 -11.58 6.29
C LEU A 218 12.15 -10.28 6.40
N ILE A 219 12.66 -9.96 7.59
CA ILE A 219 13.53 -8.79 7.77
C ILE A 219 14.85 -8.96 7.03
N ILE A 220 15.44 -10.17 7.06
CA ILE A 220 16.66 -10.47 6.32
C ILE A 220 16.41 -10.36 4.80
N ALA A 221 15.32 -10.95 4.29
CA ALA A 221 14.96 -10.87 2.88
C ALA A 221 14.74 -9.40 2.43
N ASN A 222 14.06 -8.60 3.25
CA ASN A 222 13.87 -7.18 2.98
C ASN A 222 15.18 -6.36 3.06
N PHE A 223 16.12 -6.78 3.90
CA PHE A 223 17.46 -6.18 3.97
C PHE A 223 18.23 -6.42 2.67
N LEU A 224 18.13 -7.61 2.06
CA LEU A 224 18.72 -7.90 0.74
C LEU A 224 18.17 -6.98 -0.36
N MET A 225 16.86 -6.73 -0.36
CA MET A 225 16.25 -5.76 -1.29
C MET A 225 16.79 -4.33 -1.05
N SER A 226 17.00 -3.95 0.22
CA SER A 226 17.53 -2.63 0.57
C SER A 226 18.99 -2.44 0.10
N ILE A 227 19.80 -3.50 0.08
CA ILE A 227 21.17 -3.48 -0.47
C ILE A 227 21.12 -3.07 -1.95
N ALA A 228 20.24 -3.68 -2.76
CA ALA A 228 20.09 -3.32 -4.17
C ALA A 228 19.72 -1.84 -4.36
N GLN A 229 18.82 -1.34 -3.53
CA GLN A 229 18.39 0.06 -3.57
C GLN A 229 19.53 1.03 -3.26
N ILE A 230 20.29 0.77 -2.19
CA ILE A 230 21.39 1.63 -1.73
C ILE A 230 22.56 1.63 -2.72
N PHE A 231 22.95 0.45 -3.20
CA PHE A 231 24.18 0.33 -3.98
C PHE A 231 23.96 0.42 -5.49
N ALA A 232 22.79 0.04 -6.01
CA ALA A 232 22.52 0.12 -7.46
C ALA A 232 21.58 1.27 -7.81
N ILE A 233 20.36 1.27 -7.28
CA ILE A 233 19.29 2.15 -7.77
C ILE A 233 19.51 3.62 -7.41
N ILE A 234 19.81 3.92 -6.15
CA ILE A 234 20.00 5.31 -5.69
C ILE A 234 21.20 5.97 -6.41
N PRO A 235 22.40 5.36 -6.52
CA PRO A 235 23.51 5.94 -7.26
C PRO A 235 23.20 6.17 -8.73
N LEU A 236 22.53 5.21 -9.39
CA LEU A 236 22.12 5.35 -10.79
C LEU A 236 21.03 6.40 -11.01
N THR A 237 20.21 6.67 -9.98
CA THR A 237 19.22 7.75 -10.01
C THR A 237 19.90 9.12 -10.02
N TYR A 238 20.98 9.30 -9.24
CA TYR A 238 21.73 10.55 -9.21
C TYR A 238 22.62 10.76 -10.45
N ALA A 239 23.19 9.69 -11.00
CA ALA A 239 24.16 9.80 -12.08
C ALA A 239 23.55 10.11 -13.44
N ASN A 240 24.33 10.76 -14.30
CA ASN A 240 23.96 10.91 -15.70
C ASN A 240 24.07 9.60 -16.48
N LEU A 241 23.32 9.49 -17.59
CA LEU A 241 23.23 8.28 -18.42
C LEU A 241 24.60 7.73 -18.84
N THR A 242 25.56 8.62 -19.09
CA THR A 242 26.91 8.26 -19.55
C THR A 242 27.91 7.94 -18.43
N GLN A 243 27.69 8.43 -17.20
CA GLN A 243 28.73 8.43 -16.16
C GLN A 243 28.90 7.08 -15.43
N LEU A 244 27.90 6.20 -15.47
CA LEU A 244 27.92 4.92 -14.73
C LEU A 244 27.71 3.69 -15.63
N VAL A 245 28.02 3.80 -16.93
CA VAL A 245 27.91 2.65 -17.85
C VAL A 245 28.86 1.53 -17.44
N GLU A 246 30.10 1.85 -17.04
CA GLU A 246 31.05 0.86 -16.55
C GLU A 246 30.57 0.19 -15.25
N TYR A 247 29.91 0.95 -14.37
CA TYR A 247 29.32 0.40 -13.15
C TYR A 247 28.16 -0.56 -13.44
N GLU A 248 27.25 -0.20 -14.34
CA GLU A 248 26.15 -1.09 -14.76
C GLU A 248 26.65 -2.42 -15.37
N ASN A 249 27.84 -2.41 -15.98
CA ASN A 249 28.47 -3.61 -16.55
C ASN A 249 29.35 -4.36 -15.54
N SER A 250 29.52 -3.83 -14.32
CA SER A 250 30.37 -4.45 -13.29
C SER A 250 29.68 -5.64 -12.62
N ILE A 251 30.48 -6.59 -12.14
CA ILE A 251 29.97 -7.73 -11.36
C ILE A 251 29.28 -7.29 -10.06
N PHE A 252 29.71 -6.18 -9.45
CA PHE A 252 29.09 -5.65 -8.23
C PHE A 252 27.65 -5.21 -8.46
N TYR A 253 27.39 -4.49 -9.57
CA TYR A 253 26.04 -4.10 -9.93
C TYR A 253 25.15 -5.34 -10.11
N VAL A 254 25.63 -6.36 -10.82
CA VAL A 254 24.89 -7.62 -11.00
C VAL A 254 24.59 -8.28 -9.65
N ILE A 255 25.59 -8.43 -8.77
CA ILE A 255 25.41 -9.01 -7.43
C ILE A 255 24.34 -8.25 -6.62
N PHE A 256 24.39 -6.91 -6.62
CA PHE A 256 23.42 -6.11 -5.88
C PHE A 256 22.01 -6.22 -6.47
N MET A 257 21.87 -6.24 -7.79
CA MET A 257 20.58 -6.45 -8.44
C MET A 257 20.02 -7.86 -8.18
N GLU A 258 20.88 -8.87 -8.09
CA GLU A 258 20.46 -10.22 -7.71
C GLU A 258 20.06 -10.36 -6.23
N CYS A 259 20.60 -9.51 -5.35
CA CYS A 259 20.10 -9.42 -3.97
C CYS A 259 18.62 -8.99 -3.94
N ASP A 260 18.18 -8.12 -4.87
CA ASP A 260 16.77 -7.75 -5.03
C ASP A 260 15.93 -8.96 -5.48
N THR A 261 16.38 -9.70 -6.50
CA THR A 261 15.72 -10.92 -6.99
C THR A 261 15.56 -11.97 -5.88
N LEU A 262 16.62 -12.27 -5.15
CA LEU A 262 16.60 -13.23 -4.05
C LEU A 262 15.71 -12.76 -2.89
N GLY A 263 15.88 -11.49 -2.47
CA GLY A 263 15.12 -10.91 -1.38
C GLY A 263 13.61 -10.88 -1.67
N TYR A 264 13.22 -10.45 -2.86
CA TYR A 264 11.82 -10.40 -3.30
C TYR A 264 11.18 -11.78 -3.34
N ASN A 265 11.79 -12.74 -4.05
CA ASN A 265 11.24 -14.09 -4.18
C ASN A 265 11.17 -14.82 -2.83
N CYS A 266 12.19 -14.65 -1.98
CA CYS A 266 12.18 -15.23 -0.64
C CYS A 266 11.10 -14.60 0.25
N SER A 267 10.97 -13.27 0.23
CA SER A 267 9.97 -12.54 1.04
C SER A 267 8.54 -12.99 0.70
N ILE A 268 8.23 -13.09 -0.59
CA ILE A 268 6.93 -13.56 -1.08
C ILE A 268 6.64 -14.98 -0.62
N PHE A 269 7.60 -15.89 -0.78
CA PHE A 269 7.39 -17.29 -0.41
C PHE A 269 7.35 -17.48 1.12
N LEU A 270 8.01 -16.61 1.89
CA LEU A 270 7.87 -16.55 3.35
C LEU A 270 6.47 -16.06 3.77
N ILE A 271 5.90 -15.07 3.09
CA ILE A 271 4.51 -14.62 3.32
C ILE A 271 3.51 -15.74 2.99
N LEU A 272 3.74 -16.47 1.89
CA LEU A 272 2.95 -17.65 1.54
C LEU A 272 3.06 -18.74 2.60
N SER A 273 4.28 -19.09 3.00
CA SER A 273 4.54 -20.08 4.04
C SER A 273 3.87 -19.71 5.37
N PHE A 274 3.98 -18.45 5.77
CA PHE A 274 3.30 -17.94 6.95
C PHE A 274 1.78 -18.07 6.82
N THR A 275 1.21 -17.71 5.68
CA THR A 275 -0.25 -17.79 5.44
C THR A 275 -0.74 -19.24 5.47
N LEU A 276 0.01 -20.17 4.87
CA LEU A 276 -0.28 -21.61 4.92
C LEU A 276 -0.18 -22.16 6.35
N ASP A 277 0.82 -21.74 7.12
CA ASP A 277 0.94 -22.12 8.52
C ASP A 277 -0.26 -21.63 9.35
N ARG A 278 -0.76 -20.42 9.09
CA ARG A 278 -1.99 -19.91 9.73
C ARG A 278 -3.22 -20.70 9.29
N LEU A 279 -3.35 -21.05 8.01
CA LEU A 279 -4.43 -21.93 7.55
C LEU A 279 -4.39 -23.29 8.26
N ILE A 280 -3.22 -23.91 8.38
CA ILE A 280 -3.06 -25.17 9.12
C ILE A 280 -3.45 -25.00 10.59
N THR A 281 -3.11 -23.86 11.20
CA THR A 281 -3.42 -23.56 12.60
C THR A 281 -4.92 -23.37 12.85
N PHE A 282 -5.64 -22.67 11.97
CA PHE A 282 -7.07 -22.37 12.16
C PHE A 282 -8.02 -23.39 11.52
N VAL A 283 -7.61 -24.05 10.44
CA VAL A 283 -8.44 -24.98 9.65
C VAL A 283 -8.00 -26.43 9.83
N GLY A 284 -6.71 -26.68 10.03
CA GLY A 284 -6.12 -28.01 10.02
C GLY A 284 -6.49 -28.89 11.21
N CYS A 285 -6.21 -30.19 11.06
CA CYS A 285 -6.41 -31.19 12.11
C CYS A 285 -5.50 -30.94 13.32
N LYS A 286 -6.02 -31.21 14.53
CA LYS A 286 -5.27 -31.07 15.80
C LYS A 286 -3.94 -31.83 15.81
N SER A 287 -3.84 -32.95 15.09
CA SER A 287 -2.62 -33.75 14.98
C SER A 287 -1.45 -32.98 14.36
N ILE A 288 -1.71 -32.13 13.36
CA ILE A 288 -0.66 -31.36 12.66
C ILE A 288 -0.13 -30.22 13.55
N GLN A 289 -0.93 -29.76 14.51
CA GLN A 289 -0.57 -28.64 15.41
C GLN A 289 0.52 -29.00 16.43
N VAL A 290 0.75 -30.29 16.67
CA VAL A 290 1.73 -30.78 17.67
C VAL A 290 3.16 -30.38 17.32
N TYR A 291 3.48 -30.25 16.03
CA TYR A 291 4.85 -30.00 15.55
C TYR A 291 5.04 -28.58 14.99
N GLU A 292 4.48 -27.56 15.65
CA GLU A 292 4.51 -26.16 15.18
C GLU A 292 5.93 -25.67 14.84
N LYS A 293 6.89 -25.84 15.75
CA LYS A 293 8.25 -25.33 15.56
C LYS A 293 8.96 -25.97 14.37
N THR A 294 8.92 -27.29 14.26
CA THR A 294 9.56 -28.04 13.16
C THR A 294 8.92 -27.68 11.82
N ARG A 295 7.58 -27.58 11.78
CA ARG A 295 6.84 -27.19 10.57
C ARG A 295 7.27 -25.80 10.08
N ILE A 296 7.33 -24.82 10.99
CA ILE A 296 7.73 -23.45 10.65
C ILE A 296 9.17 -23.41 10.12
N ILE A 297 10.10 -24.12 10.76
CA ILE A 297 11.50 -24.20 10.31
C ILE A 297 11.57 -24.79 8.89
N ILE A 298 10.87 -25.90 8.63
CA ILE A 298 10.84 -26.53 7.30
C ILE A 298 10.29 -25.56 6.26
N MET A 299 9.17 -24.88 6.54
CA MET A 299 8.57 -23.91 5.61
C MET A 299 9.50 -22.74 5.30
N VAL A 300 10.24 -22.24 6.30
CA VAL A 300 11.25 -21.19 6.10
C VAL A 300 12.40 -21.69 5.23
N ILE A 301 12.91 -22.90 5.46
CA ILE A 301 13.95 -23.52 4.63
C ILE A 301 13.48 -23.66 3.18
N ILE A 302 12.26 -24.16 2.96
CA ILE A 302 11.67 -24.27 1.62
C ILE A 302 11.58 -22.90 0.94
N SER A 303 11.22 -21.85 1.68
CA SER A 303 11.16 -20.48 1.15
C SER A 303 12.51 -19.96 0.64
N TRP A 304 13.58 -20.25 1.37
CA TRP A 304 14.94 -19.89 0.95
C TRP A 304 15.44 -20.72 -0.23
N ILE A 305 15.17 -22.03 -0.23
CA ILE A 305 15.50 -22.91 -1.35
C ILE A 305 14.80 -22.42 -2.61
N TYR A 306 13.52 -22.04 -2.52
CA TYR A 306 12.78 -21.47 -3.64
C TYR A 306 13.42 -20.17 -4.15
N GLY A 307 13.73 -19.21 -3.26
CA GLY A 307 14.37 -17.95 -3.63
C GLY A 307 15.72 -18.15 -4.33
N LEU A 308 16.55 -19.07 -3.82
CA LEU A 308 17.84 -19.44 -4.41
C LEU A 308 17.66 -20.16 -5.77
N PHE A 309 16.68 -21.05 -5.87
CA PHE A 309 16.37 -21.74 -7.13
C PHE A 309 15.96 -20.76 -8.22
N MET A 310 15.10 -19.78 -7.90
CA MET A 310 14.70 -18.73 -8.84
C MET A 310 15.89 -17.85 -9.26
N LEU A 311 16.77 -17.47 -8.32
CA LEU A 311 18.00 -16.75 -8.63
C LEU A 311 18.93 -17.53 -9.57
N ILE A 312 19.21 -18.81 -9.26
CA ILE A 312 20.09 -19.64 -10.10
C ILE A 312 19.50 -19.82 -11.49
N SER A 313 18.17 -20.04 -11.57
CA SER A 313 17.47 -20.20 -12.84
C SER A 313 17.55 -18.93 -13.69
N THR A 314 17.22 -17.77 -13.13
CA THR A 314 17.29 -16.48 -13.84
C THR A 314 18.70 -16.19 -14.35
N LEU A 315 19.72 -16.40 -13.51
CA LEU A 315 21.13 -16.28 -13.93
C LEU A 315 21.51 -17.25 -15.05
N PHE A 316 21.13 -18.52 -14.95
CA PHE A 316 21.47 -19.55 -15.94
C PHE A 316 20.84 -19.27 -17.32
N TYR A 317 19.60 -18.76 -17.33
CA TYR A 317 18.87 -18.41 -18.54
C TYR A 317 19.12 -16.97 -19.03
N GLY A 318 20.02 -16.23 -18.39
CA GLY A 318 20.41 -14.89 -18.80
C GLY A 318 19.30 -13.86 -18.65
N ILE A 319 18.46 -14.01 -17.62
CA ILE A 319 17.40 -13.07 -17.24
C ILE A 319 17.95 -12.22 -16.10
N TYR A 320 18.10 -10.93 -16.34
CA TYR A 320 18.69 -9.99 -15.37
C TYR A 320 17.76 -8.82 -15.12
N LYS A 321 17.77 -8.31 -13.88
CA LYS A 321 17.14 -7.03 -13.58
C LYS A 321 18.09 -5.89 -13.95
N ARG A 322 17.56 -4.88 -14.65
CA ARG A 322 18.27 -3.63 -14.95
C ARG A 322 17.44 -2.43 -14.50
N TYR A 323 18.10 -1.42 -13.96
CA TYR A 323 17.44 -0.16 -13.62
C TYR A 323 17.37 0.76 -14.85
N ASP A 324 16.16 1.04 -15.33
CA ASP A 324 15.91 2.03 -16.36
C ASP A 324 15.89 3.44 -15.73
N ARG A 325 17.01 4.13 -15.87
CA ARG A 325 17.23 5.50 -15.37
C ARG A 325 16.33 6.56 -16.01
N SER A 326 15.80 6.30 -17.20
CA SER A 326 14.95 7.28 -17.89
C SER A 326 13.54 7.29 -17.33
N ASN A 327 13.06 6.11 -16.94
CA ASN A 327 11.71 5.90 -16.42
C ASN A 327 11.67 5.69 -14.90
N TYR A 328 12.83 5.60 -14.24
CA TYR A 328 12.97 5.22 -12.83
C TYR A 328 12.24 3.91 -12.51
N THR A 329 12.48 2.85 -13.28
CA THR A 329 11.85 1.54 -13.04
C THR A 329 12.86 0.42 -13.19
N LEU A 330 12.66 -0.66 -12.45
CA LEU A 330 13.32 -1.92 -12.75
C LEU A 330 12.67 -2.54 -14.00
N ILE A 331 13.51 -3.00 -14.92
CA ILE A 331 13.12 -3.77 -16.10
C ILE A 331 13.82 -5.11 -16.07
N VAL A 332 13.16 -6.13 -16.63
CA VAL A 332 13.76 -7.44 -16.82
C VAL A 332 14.32 -7.49 -18.24
N VAL A 333 15.61 -7.84 -18.36
CA VAL A 333 16.32 -7.94 -19.63
C VAL A 333 16.76 -9.38 -19.82
N THR A 334 16.41 -9.95 -20.98
CA THR A 334 16.77 -11.34 -21.33
C THR A 334 17.85 -11.32 -22.40
N THR A 335 19.03 -11.85 -22.11
CA THR A 335 20.14 -11.94 -23.08
C THR A 335 20.03 -13.18 -23.97
N ARG A 336 19.38 -14.24 -23.49
CA ARG A 336 19.18 -15.51 -24.21
C ARG A 336 17.69 -15.82 -24.34
N ILE A 337 17.11 -15.56 -25.50
CA ILE A 337 15.70 -15.87 -25.76
C ILE A 337 15.57 -17.37 -26.08
N THR A 338 15.42 -18.18 -25.03
CA THR A 338 15.09 -19.60 -25.13
C THR A 338 13.63 -19.83 -24.76
N SER A 339 13.03 -20.94 -25.20
CA SER A 339 11.66 -21.33 -24.79
C SER A 339 11.53 -21.39 -23.26
N PHE A 340 12.56 -21.90 -22.58
CA PHE A 340 12.59 -21.95 -21.12
C PHE A 340 12.67 -20.56 -20.49
N SER A 341 13.54 -19.66 -20.97
CA SER A 341 13.61 -18.29 -20.44
C SER A 341 12.28 -17.53 -20.54
N ARG A 342 11.55 -17.74 -21.65
CA ARG A 342 10.22 -17.18 -21.85
C ARG A 342 9.23 -17.78 -20.85
N GLY A 343 9.23 -19.11 -20.73
CA GLY A 343 8.39 -19.82 -19.76
C GLY A 343 8.66 -19.41 -18.31
N LEU A 344 9.91 -19.10 -17.95
CA LEU A 344 10.26 -18.62 -16.61
C LEU A 344 9.72 -17.22 -16.34
N VAL A 345 9.85 -16.29 -17.29
CA VAL A 345 9.27 -14.93 -17.18
C VAL A 345 7.74 -15.00 -17.13
N GLU A 346 7.11 -15.81 -17.98
CA GLU A 346 5.66 -16.03 -17.96
C GLU A 346 5.20 -16.65 -16.63
N TYR A 347 5.97 -17.58 -16.07
CA TYR A 347 5.72 -18.16 -14.76
C TYR A 347 5.81 -17.11 -13.65
N GLU A 348 6.85 -16.27 -13.62
CA GLU A 348 6.98 -15.20 -12.62
C GLU A 348 5.84 -14.19 -12.74
N GLU A 349 5.46 -13.81 -13.97
CA GLU A 349 4.33 -12.93 -14.21
C GLU A 349 3.02 -13.56 -13.73
N MET A 350 2.76 -14.82 -14.06
CA MET A 350 1.57 -15.55 -13.61
C MET A 350 1.55 -15.71 -12.08
N ALA A 351 2.68 -16.12 -11.49
CA ALA A 351 2.82 -16.30 -10.05
C ALA A 351 2.59 -14.98 -9.32
N SER A 352 3.15 -13.87 -9.84
CA SER A 352 2.88 -12.54 -9.31
C SER A 352 1.38 -12.29 -9.29
N LYS A 353 0.63 -12.52 -10.39
CA LYS A 353 -0.83 -12.25 -10.46
C LYS A 353 -1.68 -13.14 -9.55
N VAL A 354 -1.38 -14.43 -9.50
CA VAL A 354 -2.23 -15.43 -8.82
C VAL A 354 -2.00 -15.44 -7.30
N LEU A 355 -0.76 -15.24 -6.87
CA LEU A 355 -0.38 -15.42 -5.48
C LEU A 355 -1.02 -14.42 -4.50
N PRO A 356 -1.07 -13.10 -4.75
CA PRO A 356 -1.74 -12.11 -3.91
C PRO A 356 -3.22 -12.48 -3.67
N VAL A 357 -3.94 -12.85 -4.74
CA VAL A 357 -5.34 -13.30 -4.66
C VAL A 357 -5.47 -14.54 -3.77
N PHE A 358 -4.58 -15.53 -3.95
CA PHE A 358 -4.56 -16.73 -3.11
C PHE A 358 -4.31 -16.41 -1.64
N LEU A 359 -3.34 -15.53 -1.34
CA LEU A 359 -3.03 -15.08 0.02
C LEU A 359 -4.22 -14.36 0.64
N PHE A 360 -4.87 -13.47 -0.11
CA PHE A 360 -6.02 -12.71 0.36
C PHE A 360 -7.21 -13.62 0.72
N ILE A 361 -7.55 -14.56 -0.16
CA ILE A 361 -8.60 -15.56 0.10
C ILE A 361 -8.24 -16.40 1.34
N SER A 362 -6.99 -16.83 1.44
CA SER A 362 -6.50 -17.61 2.58
C SER A 362 -6.62 -16.85 3.91
N CYS A 363 -6.31 -15.56 3.91
CA CYS A 363 -6.50 -14.68 5.06
C CYS A 363 -7.98 -14.52 5.45
N ILE A 364 -8.88 -14.39 4.48
CA ILE A 364 -10.34 -14.35 4.73
C ILE A 364 -10.80 -15.64 5.41
N ILE A 365 -10.38 -16.80 4.90
CA ILE A 365 -10.72 -18.11 5.47
C ILE A 365 -10.21 -18.21 6.92
N CYS A 366 -8.95 -17.83 7.17
CA CYS A 366 -8.38 -17.79 8.52
C CYS A 366 -9.20 -16.90 9.45
N PHE A 367 -9.60 -15.71 8.99
CA PHE A 367 -10.38 -14.76 9.76
C PHE A 367 -11.78 -15.29 10.11
N ILE A 368 -12.49 -15.87 9.15
CA ILE A 368 -13.81 -16.47 9.37
C ILE A 368 -13.70 -17.59 10.41
N LYS A 369 -12.75 -18.50 10.25
CA LYS A 369 -12.54 -19.62 11.18
C LYS A 369 -12.13 -19.14 12.56
N ALA A 370 -11.25 -18.14 12.65
CA ALA A 370 -10.89 -17.55 13.92
C ALA A 370 -12.12 -16.94 14.64
N ARG A 371 -12.99 -16.25 13.91
CA ARG A 371 -14.23 -15.70 14.47
C ARG A 371 -15.19 -16.79 14.96
N MET A 372 -15.30 -17.91 14.24
CA MET A 372 -16.12 -19.05 14.67
C MET A 372 -15.60 -19.65 15.98
N MET A 373 -14.29 -19.88 16.10
CA MET A 373 -13.68 -20.45 17.32
C MET A 373 -13.86 -19.55 18.55
N ASN A 374 -13.85 -18.23 18.37
CA ASN A 374 -14.05 -17.27 19.46
C ASN A 374 -15.42 -17.40 20.14
N LYS A 375 -16.47 -17.83 19.39
CA LYS A 375 -17.81 -18.01 19.96
C LYS A 375 -17.90 -19.20 20.92
N PHE A 376 -17.11 -20.24 20.70
CA PHE A 376 -17.19 -21.49 21.47
C PHE A 376 -16.34 -21.50 22.75
N ASN A 377 -15.25 -20.73 22.82
CA ASN A 377 -14.23 -20.83 23.89
C ASN A 377 -14.30 -19.73 24.97
N SER A 378 -15.49 -19.26 25.33
CA SER A 378 -15.69 -17.96 26.02
C SER A 378 -15.14 -17.81 27.45
N ARG A 379 -14.56 -18.83 28.13
CA ARG A 379 -14.18 -18.69 29.55
C ARG A 379 -12.78 -19.12 30.01
N VAL A 380 -12.03 -19.98 29.31
CA VAL A 380 -10.78 -20.56 29.87
C VAL A 380 -9.49 -20.34 29.03
N LEU A 381 -9.59 -19.95 27.75
CA LEU A 381 -8.43 -19.88 26.82
C LEU A 381 -7.98 -18.46 26.40
N SER A 382 -8.20 -17.46 27.26
CA SER A 382 -8.15 -16.05 26.83
C SER A 382 -6.78 -15.53 26.39
N THR A 383 -5.67 -15.97 26.99
CA THR A 383 -4.32 -15.42 26.72
C THR A 383 -3.72 -15.97 25.43
N LYS A 384 -3.73 -17.29 25.24
CA LYS A 384 -3.28 -17.94 23.99
C LYS A 384 -4.09 -17.43 22.80
N TRP A 385 -5.41 -17.31 22.95
CA TRP A 385 -6.27 -16.79 21.90
C TRP A 385 -5.96 -15.34 21.51
N LYS A 386 -5.71 -14.47 22.50
CA LYS A 386 -5.28 -13.08 22.23
C LYS A 386 -3.98 -13.04 21.43
N PHE A 387 -3.03 -13.94 21.73
CA PHE A 387 -1.78 -14.05 20.99
C PHE A 387 -2.01 -14.49 19.53
N GLU A 388 -2.75 -15.58 19.30
CA GLU A 388 -3.08 -16.05 17.95
C GLU A 388 -3.82 -15.01 17.12
N LYS A 389 -4.76 -14.28 17.75
CA LYS A 389 -5.48 -13.18 17.11
C LYS A 389 -4.53 -12.05 16.68
N ARG A 390 -3.57 -11.67 17.53
CA ARG A 390 -2.55 -10.65 17.18
C ARG A 390 -1.70 -11.10 16.00
N ILE A 391 -1.25 -12.36 15.99
CA ILE A 391 -0.48 -12.93 14.87
C ILE A 391 -1.30 -12.93 13.59
N LEU A 392 -2.57 -13.33 13.65
CA LEU A 392 -3.45 -13.34 12.48
C LEU A 392 -3.59 -11.93 11.88
N PHE A 393 -3.79 -10.90 12.71
CA PHE A 393 -3.85 -9.52 12.21
C PHE A 393 -2.52 -9.03 11.63
N GLN A 394 -1.40 -9.39 12.24
CA GLN A 394 -0.08 -9.12 11.67
C GLN A 394 0.07 -9.77 10.29
N GLY A 395 -0.41 -11.00 10.16
CA GLY A 395 -0.48 -11.74 8.91
C GLY A 395 -1.33 -11.09 7.82
N ILE A 396 -2.55 -10.68 8.19
CA ILE A 396 -3.45 -9.93 7.30
C ILE A 396 -2.78 -8.63 6.87
N ALA A 397 -2.06 -7.94 7.75
CA ALA A 397 -1.34 -6.73 7.40
C ALA A 397 -0.25 -7.00 6.34
N PHE A 398 0.54 -8.07 6.48
CA PHE A 398 1.52 -8.47 5.44
C PHE A 398 0.86 -8.69 4.08
N VAL A 399 -0.21 -9.47 4.05
CA VAL A 399 -0.91 -9.82 2.81
C VAL A 399 -1.56 -8.59 2.18
N MET A 400 -2.21 -7.72 2.97
CA MET A 400 -2.81 -6.49 2.45
C MET A 400 -1.77 -5.54 1.85
N PHE A 401 -0.60 -5.42 2.47
CA PHE A 401 0.46 -4.54 1.98
C PHE A 401 1.10 -5.10 0.70
N TYR A 402 1.29 -6.42 0.63
CA TYR A 402 1.72 -7.11 -0.59
C TYR A 402 0.69 -7.01 -1.73
N GLU A 403 -0.61 -7.09 -1.43
CA GLU A 403 -1.68 -6.90 -2.41
C GLU A 403 -1.64 -5.49 -3.02
N VAL A 404 -1.43 -4.46 -2.18
CA VAL A 404 -1.29 -3.08 -2.65
C VAL A 404 -0.08 -2.93 -3.58
N GLU A 405 1.06 -3.50 -3.21
CA GLU A 405 2.25 -3.52 -4.06
C GLU A 405 1.97 -4.21 -5.40
N ALA A 406 1.40 -5.40 -5.38
CA ALA A 406 1.06 -6.17 -6.58
C ALA A 406 0.09 -5.41 -7.49
N LEU A 407 -0.93 -4.76 -6.93
CA LEU A 407 -1.86 -3.91 -7.68
C LEU A 407 -1.16 -2.73 -8.35
N LEU A 408 -0.18 -2.11 -7.71
CA LEU A 408 0.63 -1.05 -8.33
C LEU A 408 1.44 -1.58 -9.53
N PHE A 409 1.87 -2.83 -9.52
CA PHE A 409 2.52 -3.43 -10.69
C PHE A 409 1.52 -3.77 -11.81
N TYR A 410 0.33 -4.32 -11.49
CA TYR A 410 -0.68 -4.66 -12.50
C TYR A 410 -1.29 -3.47 -13.19
N GLN A 411 -1.53 -2.39 -12.45
CA GLN A 411 -2.14 -1.18 -13.00
C GLN A 411 -1.16 -0.36 -13.86
N ARG A 412 0.05 -0.86 -14.16
CA ARG A 412 1.01 -0.19 -15.04
C ARG A 412 0.44 0.13 -16.42
N GLN A 413 -0.28 -0.79 -17.06
CA GLN A 413 -0.88 -0.54 -18.38
C GLN A 413 -1.99 0.51 -18.31
N LEU A 414 -2.83 0.44 -17.26
CA LEU A 414 -3.85 1.45 -17.02
C LEU A 414 -3.22 2.82 -16.76
N ALA A 415 -2.17 2.88 -15.95
CA ALA A 415 -1.42 4.10 -15.69
C ALA A 415 -0.79 4.67 -16.97
N LEU A 416 -0.27 3.82 -17.85
CA LEU A 416 0.25 4.24 -19.16
C LEU A 416 -0.85 4.89 -20.01
N HIS A 417 -2.04 4.29 -20.04
CA HIS A 417 -3.19 4.83 -20.76
C HIS A 417 -3.66 6.17 -20.17
N LEU A 418 -3.69 6.29 -18.84
CA LEU A 418 -4.22 7.48 -18.14
C LEU A 418 -3.25 8.67 -18.15
N PHE A 419 -1.96 8.44 -17.87
CA PHE A 419 -0.98 9.50 -17.73
C PHE A 419 -0.25 9.83 -19.04
N GLY A 420 -0.29 8.91 -20.01
CA GLY A 420 0.49 8.95 -21.24
C GLY A 420 1.97 8.62 -21.03
N GLU A 421 2.66 8.27 -22.11
CA GLU A 421 4.08 7.86 -22.07
C GLU A 421 5.00 8.90 -21.43
N LYS A 422 4.73 10.20 -21.60
CA LYS A 422 5.57 11.28 -21.06
C LYS A 422 5.54 11.36 -19.53
N ASN A 423 4.46 10.93 -18.89
CA ASN A 423 4.25 11.07 -17.45
C ASN A 423 4.32 9.74 -16.69
N ILE A 424 4.44 8.60 -17.39
CA ILE A 424 4.49 7.27 -16.76
C ILE A 424 5.64 7.12 -15.76
N ARG A 425 6.74 7.85 -15.95
CA ARG A 425 7.86 7.91 -15.00
C ARG A 425 7.46 8.36 -13.59
N PHE A 426 6.47 9.25 -13.45
CA PHE A 426 5.98 9.65 -12.14
C PHE A 426 5.22 8.52 -11.44
N TYR A 427 4.50 7.70 -12.20
CA TYR A 427 3.90 6.48 -11.68
C TYR A 427 4.96 5.52 -11.17
N PHE A 428 6.04 5.29 -11.93
CA PHE A 428 7.14 4.43 -11.49
C PHE A 428 7.88 4.96 -10.27
N ILE A 429 8.02 6.29 -10.13
CA ILE A 429 8.55 6.89 -8.91
C ILE A 429 7.68 6.51 -7.69
N VAL A 430 6.35 6.60 -7.83
CA VAL A 430 5.41 6.21 -6.77
C VAL A 430 5.50 4.71 -6.49
N THR A 431 5.55 3.87 -7.53
CA THR A 431 5.69 2.41 -7.38
C THR A 431 6.98 2.06 -6.63
N ASN A 432 8.13 2.63 -6.98
CA ASN A 432 9.37 2.37 -6.26
C ASN A 432 9.32 2.88 -4.81
N CYS A 433 8.71 4.03 -4.55
CA CYS A 433 8.53 4.50 -3.18
C CYS A 433 7.70 3.50 -2.37
N ALA A 434 6.64 2.92 -2.97
CA ALA A 434 5.83 1.89 -2.32
C ALA A 434 6.65 0.62 -2.04
N VAL A 435 7.48 0.17 -2.99
CA VAL A 435 8.41 -0.97 -2.81
C VAL A 435 9.42 -0.69 -1.69
N ILE A 436 10.01 0.51 -1.63
CA ILE A 436 10.93 0.86 -0.54
C ILE A 436 10.19 0.86 0.80
N CYS A 437 8.96 1.40 0.87
CA CYS A 437 8.14 1.32 2.08
C CYS A 437 7.78 -0.13 2.47
N PHE A 438 7.57 -1.03 1.49
CA PHE A 438 7.35 -2.46 1.73
C PHE A 438 8.52 -3.10 2.46
N THR A 439 9.76 -2.73 2.11
CA THR A 439 10.95 -3.31 2.75
C THR A 439 11.04 -3.06 4.27
N CYS A 440 10.44 -1.99 4.82
CA CYS A 440 10.39 -1.80 6.27
C CYS A 440 9.03 -2.12 6.90
N PHE A 441 7.99 -2.28 6.10
CA PHE A 441 6.65 -2.57 6.61
C PHE A 441 6.66 -3.82 7.50
N ASN A 442 7.44 -4.85 7.15
CA ASN A 442 7.51 -6.06 7.97
C ASN A 442 8.02 -5.83 9.40
N SER A 443 9.02 -4.96 9.55
CA SER A 443 9.52 -4.55 10.86
C SER A 443 8.54 -3.61 11.59
N ILE A 444 7.83 -2.75 10.86
CA ILE A 444 6.79 -1.89 11.44
C ILE A 444 5.67 -2.72 12.04
N THR A 445 5.19 -3.77 11.34
CA THR A 445 4.10 -4.60 11.88
C THR A 445 4.53 -5.35 13.14
N LEU A 446 5.79 -5.75 13.26
CA LEU A 446 6.33 -6.30 14.51
C LEU A 446 6.09 -5.34 15.67
N TYR A 447 6.44 -4.06 15.51
CA TYR A 447 6.24 -3.05 16.56
C TYR A 447 4.77 -2.68 16.79
N ILE A 448 3.92 -2.76 15.77
CA ILE A 448 2.47 -2.49 15.93
C ILE A 448 1.82 -3.60 16.77
N PHE A 449 2.07 -4.87 16.42
CA PHE A 449 1.32 -6.01 16.96
C PHE A 449 2.01 -6.71 18.15
N ASN A 450 3.32 -6.52 18.35
CA ASN A 450 4.07 -7.10 19.46
C ASN A 450 4.45 -6.05 20.51
N GLU A 451 3.82 -6.17 21.68
CA GLU A 451 4.00 -5.27 22.82
C GLU A 451 5.42 -5.32 23.41
N VAL A 452 6.07 -6.48 23.46
CA VAL A 452 7.46 -6.61 23.94
C VAL A 452 8.41 -5.88 23.00
N SER A 453 8.20 -6.01 21.69
CA SER A 453 9.00 -5.30 20.68
C SER A 453 8.79 -3.80 20.78
N ARG A 454 7.54 -3.36 20.89
CA ARG A 454 7.17 -1.95 21.03
C ARG A 454 7.76 -1.31 22.29
N ASN A 455 7.62 -1.98 23.43
CA ASN A 455 8.17 -1.48 24.71
C ASN A 455 9.70 -1.43 24.67
N HIS A 456 10.34 -2.38 23.98
CA HIS A 456 11.78 -2.34 23.76
C HIS A 456 12.20 -1.15 22.89
N LEU A 457 11.50 -0.90 21.78
CA LEU A 457 11.76 0.27 20.94
C LEU A 457 11.58 1.59 21.72
N PHE A 458 10.51 1.74 22.50
CA PHE A 458 10.31 2.93 23.31
C PHE A 458 11.42 3.14 24.34
N LYS A 459 11.82 2.08 25.07
CA LYS A 459 12.96 2.15 26.01
C LYS A 459 14.28 2.47 25.32
N PHE A 460 14.50 1.93 24.12
CA PHE A 460 15.69 2.19 23.33
C PHE A 460 15.77 3.67 22.91
N LEU A 461 14.65 4.26 22.51
CA LEU A 461 14.55 5.68 22.16
C LEU A 461 14.68 6.59 23.40
N GLU A 462 14.08 6.21 24.53
CA GLU A 462 14.13 6.96 25.80
C GLU A 462 15.55 7.01 26.37
N ASN A 463 16.25 5.87 26.42
CA ASN A 463 17.62 5.80 26.94
C ASN A 463 18.64 6.61 26.12
N ARG A 464 18.39 6.78 24.80
CA ARG A 464 19.21 7.66 23.97
C ARG A 464 18.99 9.13 24.30
N ASN A 465 17.75 9.56 24.56
CA ASN A 465 17.48 10.94 24.95
C ASN A 465 18.18 11.29 26.28
N VAL A 466 18.23 10.37 27.23
CA VAL A 466 18.93 10.58 28.51
C VAL A 466 20.44 10.67 28.32
N SER A 467 21.07 9.78 27.54
CA SER A 467 22.53 9.85 27.30
C SER A 467 22.93 11.07 26.47
N THR A 468 22.14 11.46 25.47
CA THR A 468 22.45 12.62 24.60
C THR A 468 22.28 13.95 25.35
N VAL A 469 21.29 14.03 26.25
CA VAL A 469 21.12 15.21 27.13
C VAL A 469 22.25 15.28 28.16
N ILE A 470 22.66 14.16 28.75
CA ILE A 470 23.79 14.15 29.70
C ILE A 470 25.10 14.56 29.00
N SER A 471 25.37 14.08 27.78
CA SER A 471 26.59 14.45 27.04
C SER A 471 26.63 15.89 26.53
N ILE A 472 25.48 16.55 26.36
CA ILE A 472 25.42 17.99 26.01
C ILE A 472 25.55 18.88 27.27
N VAL A 473 25.14 18.37 28.44
CA VAL A 473 25.21 19.11 29.71
C VAL A 473 26.58 18.97 30.38
N THR A 474 27.35 17.92 30.10
CA THR A 474 28.74 17.77 30.56
C THR A 474 29.74 18.20 29.48
N ILE A 475 29.75 19.48 29.11
CA ILE A 475 30.94 20.10 28.53
C ILE A 475 31.74 20.66 29.72
N PRO A 476 32.93 20.13 30.03
CA PRO A 476 33.74 20.66 31.12
C PRO A 476 34.25 22.05 30.74
N HIS A 477 34.00 23.02 31.61
CA HIS A 477 34.73 24.29 31.64
C HIS A 477 36.13 24.10 32.23
#